data_AF-A0AAU9CYF5-F1
#
_entry.id   AF-A0AAU9CYF5-F1
#
_cell.length_a   1.000
_cell.length_b   1.000
_cell.length_c   1.000
_cell.angle_alpha   90.00
_cell.angle_beta   90.00
_cell.angle_gamma   90.00
#
_symmetry.space_group_name_H-M   'P 1'
#
loop_
_entity.id
_entity.type
_entity.pdbx_description
1 polymer ?
#
loop_
_entity_poly.entity_id
_entity_poly.type
_entity_poly.pdbx_seq_one_letter_code
_entity_poly.pdbx_strand_id
1 'polypeptide(L)'
;MGAFNIGDRVRLLKSNEEGVVTKINEKRATAEIEIEDGFQIEVLAKELVLISQEEKKHFGKSRTEEVSPGKKEKKNRYEAPELSADKGIFLAFFDHGNDLLSVYLINNTDYEVVYSASDLIQTSHKGIMAGSLLRKSKIKIREVNLKRFESWATMCFRFMFHSQDFFSKTEFFEKKLKFKASGFHKGKRLAPILEKEGYVFQLDVDAPKVDPEKLKESLTDKAKKAEPKEERHDVVKPPAVVDLHIEKLTDDHAFMSNSEMLKLQLKTFQDSLDNAIASGMGEITFIHGLGNGVLRDEIQKTLSKDTRIQFFQDAQKSRFGYGATLVRIF
;
A
#
# COMPACT_ATOMS: atom_id res chain seq x y z
N MET A 1 46.30 -3.85 -4.17
CA MET A 1 45.92 -4.11 -5.58
C MET A 1 46.67 -5.36 -5.98
N GLY A 2 46.01 -6.50 -6.14
CA GLY A 2 46.67 -7.72 -6.60
C GLY A 2 47.03 -7.55 -8.08
N ALA A 3 48.28 -7.75 -8.44
CA ALA A 3 48.73 -7.74 -9.83
C ALA A 3 48.37 -9.08 -10.46
N PHE A 4 47.59 -9.06 -11.55
CA PHE A 4 47.36 -10.23 -12.40
C PHE A 4 48.61 -10.50 -13.25
N ASN A 5 48.86 -11.76 -13.59
CA ASN A 5 49.91 -12.16 -14.51
C ASN A 5 49.32 -12.72 -15.80
N ILE A 6 50.08 -12.66 -16.89
CA ILE A 6 49.71 -13.33 -18.14
C ILE A 6 49.70 -14.85 -17.88
N GLY A 7 48.61 -15.52 -18.24
CA GLY A 7 48.35 -16.93 -17.96
C GLY A 7 47.43 -17.19 -16.76
N ASP A 8 47.11 -16.17 -15.98
CA ASP A 8 46.16 -16.30 -14.87
C ASP A 8 44.75 -16.57 -15.40
N ARG A 9 44.07 -17.57 -14.82
CA ARG A 9 42.65 -17.82 -15.10
C ARG A 9 41.83 -16.86 -14.24
N VAL A 10 41.04 -16.02 -14.88
CA VAL A 10 40.27 -14.96 -14.24
C VAL A 10 38.80 -15.08 -14.59
N ARG A 11 37.93 -14.65 -13.69
CA ARG A 11 36.50 -14.43 -13.94
C ARG A 11 36.22 -12.93 -13.98
N LEU A 12 35.38 -12.48 -14.90
CA LEU A 12 34.92 -11.09 -14.87
C LEU A 12 33.96 -10.88 -13.68
N LEU A 13 33.97 -9.69 -13.07
CA LEU A 13 33.07 -9.36 -11.97
C LEU A 13 31.61 -9.20 -12.41
N LYS A 14 31.39 -8.83 -13.67
CA LYS A 14 30.07 -8.47 -14.22
C LYS A 14 29.50 -9.51 -15.18
N SER A 15 30.26 -10.56 -15.51
CA SER A 15 29.81 -11.70 -16.31
C SER A 15 30.35 -13.01 -15.74
N ASN A 16 29.65 -14.12 -15.99
CA ASN A 16 30.13 -15.45 -15.60
C ASN A 16 31.19 -16.00 -16.57
N GLU A 17 31.73 -15.15 -17.44
CA GLU A 17 32.76 -15.57 -18.38
C GLU A 17 34.07 -15.76 -17.63
N GLU A 18 34.71 -16.89 -17.89
CA GLU A 18 36.06 -17.16 -17.45
C GLU A 18 36.98 -17.08 -18.66
N GLY A 19 38.16 -16.53 -18.43
CA GLY A 19 39.17 -16.45 -19.45
C GLY A 19 40.56 -16.57 -18.87
N VAL A 20 41.53 -16.64 -19.77
CA VAL A 20 42.95 -16.58 -19.41
C VAL A 20 43.47 -15.21 -19.82
N VAL A 21 44.19 -14.55 -18.92
CA VAL A 21 44.84 -13.27 -19.24
C VAL A 21 45.92 -13.52 -20.28
N THR A 22 45.77 -12.97 -21.48
CA THR A 22 46.75 -13.11 -22.58
C THR A 22 47.67 -11.89 -22.66
N LYS A 23 47.22 -10.72 -22.21
CA LYS A 23 48.01 -9.48 -22.24
C LYS A 23 47.59 -8.51 -21.14
N ILE A 24 48.54 -7.71 -20.65
CA ILE A 24 48.29 -6.68 -19.64
C ILE A 24 48.84 -5.34 -20.13
N ASN A 25 48.05 -4.28 -20.02
CA ASN A 25 48.45 -2.92 -20.36
C ASN A 25 48.45 -2.04 -19.11
N GLU A 26 49.62 -1.96 -18.46
CA GLU A 26 49.80 -1.21 -17.22
C GLU A 26 49.52 0.29 -17.37
N LYS A 27 49.79 0.88 -18.55
CA LYS A 27 49.55 2.32 -18.81
C LYS A 27 48.07 2.66 -18.88
N ARG A 28 47.23 1.72 -19.30
CA ARG A 28 45.77 1.90 -19.45
C ARG A 28 44.94 1.18 -18.37
N ALA A 29 45.59 0.44 -17.47
CA ALA A 29 44.95 -0.40 -16.46
C ALA A 29 43.93 -1.40 -17.04
N THR A 30 44.21 -1.92 -18.24
CA THR A 30 43.40 -2.92 -18.95
C THR A 30 44.15 -4.24 -19.08
N ALA A 31 43.41 -5.34 -19.23
CA ALA A 31 43.91 -6.67 -19.52
C ALA A 31 43.08 -7.30 -20.64
N GLU A 32 43.75 -8.03 -21.53
CA GLU A 32 43.12 -8.83 -22.58
C GLU A 32 42.94 -10.25 -22.06
N ILE A 33 41.72 -10.76 -22.18
CA ILE A 33 41.36 -12.11 -21.75
C ILE A 33 40.85 -12.91 -22.94
N GLU A 34 41.27 -14.17 -23.03
CA GLU A 34 40.74 -15.13 -23.99
C GLU A 34 39.73 -16.03 -23.27
N ILE A 35 38.46 -15.94 -23.67
CA ILE A 35 37.38 -16.76 -23.11
C ILE A 35 37.37 -18.15 -23.76
N GLU A 36 36.66 -19.12 -23.17
CA GLU A 36 36.64 -20.52 -23.65
C GLU A 36 36.15 -20.67 -25.11
N ASP A 37 35.39 -19.71 -25.63
CA ASP A 37 34.94 -19.66 -27.03
C ASP A 37 36.01 -19.10 -28.01
N GLY A 38 37.22 -18.81 -27.55
CA GLY A 38 38.36 -18.37 -28.37
C GLY A 38 38.34 -16.89 -28.75
N PHE A 39 37.41 -16.10 -28.19
CA PHE A 39 37.36 -14.65 -28.39
C PHE A 39 38.27 -13.92 -27.40
N GLN A 40 38.99 -12.92 -27.90
CA GLN A 40 39.85 -12.04 -27.09
C GLN A 40 39.12 -10.73 -26.80
N ILE A 41 38.99 -10.40 -25.51
CA ILE A 41 38.22 -9.24 -25.02
C ILE A 41 39.12 -8.39 -24.13
N GLU A 42 39.18 -7.07 -24.38
CA GLU A 42 39.88 -6.12 -23.52
C GLU A 42 38.95 -5.64 -22.39
N VAL A 43 39.37 -5.84 -21.14
CA VAL A 43 38.60 -5.49 -19.94
C VAL A 43 39.44 -4.69 -18.95
N LEU A 44 38.80 -3.92 -18.08
CA LEU A 44 39.49 -3.17 -17.03
C LEU A 44 40.03 -4.14 -15.99
N ALA A 45 41.28 -3.98 -15.55
CA ALA A 45 41.90 -4.88 -14.57
C ALA A 45 41.11 -4.97 -13.24
N LYS A 46 40.37 -3.90 -12.88
CA LYS A 46 39.49 -3.88 -11.70
C LYS A 46 38.24 -4.76 -11.83
N GLU A 47 37.91 -5.22 -13.03
CA GLU A 47 36.77 -6.08 -13.32
C GLU A 47 37.16 -7.56 -13.36
N LEU A 48 38.39 -7.92 -13.00
CA LEU A 48 38.88 -9.30 -12.99
C LEU A 48 39.03 -9.83 -11.56
N VAL A 49 38.79 -11.13 -11.39
CA VAL A 49 39.04 -11.88 -10.15
C VAL A 49 39.83 -13.15 -10.48
N LEU A 50 40.91 -13.40 -9.74
CA LEU A 50 41.78 -14.56 -9.93
C LEU A 50 41.10 -15.85 -9.44
N ILE A 51 41.02 -16.86 -10.31
CA ILE A 51 40.55 -18.20 -9.96
C ILE A 51 41.76 -19.01 -9.48
N SER A 52 41.89 -19.22 -8.17
CA SER A 52 42.98 -20.01 -7.61
C SER A 52 42.82 -21.50 -7.93
N GLN A 53 43.93 -22.21 -8.18
CA GLN A 53 43.89 -23.67 -8.42
C GLN A 53 43.43 -24.49 -7.20
N GLU A 54 43.27 -23.86 -6.03
CA GLU A 54 42.79 -24.52 -4.81
C GLU A 54 41.26 -24.68 -4.77
N GLU A 55 40.48 -23.91 -5.54
CA GLU A 55 39.04 -24.17 -5.75
C GLU A 55 38.79 -25.47 -6.55
N LYS A 56 39.74 -25.89 -7.40
CA LYS A 56 39.67 -27.16 -8.16
C LYS A 56 39.90 -28.41 -7.29
N LYS A 57 40.42 -28.27 -6.06
CA LYS A 57 40.56 -29.42 -5.13
C LYS A 57 39.28 -29.72 -4.37
N HIS A 58 38.38 -28.74 -4.19
CA HIS A 58 37.10 -28.93 -3.50
C HIS A 58 35.92 -29.25 -4.43
N PHE A 59 36.03 -28.94 -5.72
CA PHE A 59 34.96 -29.17 -6.72
C PHE A 59 35.46 -29.90 -7.99
N GLY A 60 36.44 -30.80 -7.85
CA GLY A 60 37.10 -31.45 -8.99
C GLY A 60 36.86 -32.95 -9.13
N LYS A 61 35.99 -33.30 -10.09
CA LYS A 61 35.89 -34.54 -10.90
C LYS A 61 34.89 -35.64 -10.47
N SER A 62 33.99 -35.98 -11.39
CA SER A 62 34.20 -37.11 -12.31
C SER A 62 33.27 -36.95 -13.54
N ARG A 63 33.81 -36.75 -14.73
CA ARG A 63 34.01 -37.74 -15.81
C ARG A 63 32.70 -38.38 -16.32
N THR A 64 32.33 -37.94 -17.51
CA THR A 64 31.35 -38.47 -18.46
C THR A 64 31.51 -39.97 -18.73
N GLU A 65 30.40 -40.71 -18.80
CA GLU A 65 30.18 -41.80 -19.76
C GLU A 65 28.67 -41.99 -20.04
N GLU A 66 28.35 -41.89 -21.33
CA GLU A 66 27.30 -42.53 -22.15
C GLU A 66 25.80 -42.38 -21.85
N VAL A 67 25.09 -42.05 -22.94
CA VAL A 67 23.65 -41.84 -23.05
C VAL A 67 22.92 -43.19 -23.20
N SER A 68 21.91 -43.43 -22.38
CA SER A 68 20.77 -44.30 -22.72
C SER A 68 19.46 -43.75 -22.14
N PRO A 69 18.34 -43.90 -22.87
CA PRO A 69 17.20 -43.01 -22.75
C PRO A 69 16.25 -43.49 -21.66
N GLY A 70 15.79 -42.55 -20.84
CA GLY A 70 14.62 -42.75 -19.99
C GLY A 70 14.92 -42.71 -18.49
N LYS A 71 14.95 -41.49 -17.96
CA LYS A 71 14.07 -41.07 -16.87
C LYS A 71 14.14 -39.55 -16.76
N LYS A 72 12.98 -38.92 -16.74
CA LYS A 72 12.79 -37.46 -16.64
C LYS A 72 13.51 -36.94 -15.39
N GLU A 73 14.70 -36.38 -15.53
CA GLU A 73 15.31 -35.57 -14.48
C GLU A 73 14.61 -34.22 -14.44
N LYS A 74 14.08 -33.89 -13.27
CA LYS A 74 13.38 -32.63 -13.02
C LYS A 74 14.36 -31.48 -13.27
N LYS A 75 14.01 -30.61 -14.22
CA LYS A 75 14.53 -29.25 -14.30
C LYS A 75 14.48 -28.67 -12.88
N ASN A 76 15.63 -28.42 -12.25
CA ASN A 76 15.70 -27.40 -11.22
C ASN A 76 15.47 -26.07 -11.94
N ARG A 77 14.18 -25.74 -12.13
CA ARG A 77 13.74 -24.35 -12.17
C ARG A 77 14.47 -23.67 -11.02
N TYR A 78 15.01 -22.47 -11.26
CA TYR A 78 15.11 -21.51 -10.16
C TYR A 78 13.69 -21.35 -9.65
N GLU A 79 13.33 -22.12 -8.63
CA GLU A 79 12.15 -21.86 -7.84
C GLU A 79 12.39 -20.50 -7.22
N ALA A 80 11.53 -19.55 -7.60
CA ALA A 80 11.48 -18.27 -6.91
C ALA A 80 11.43 -18.59 -5.40
N PRO A 81 12.21 -17.89 -4.56
CA PRO A 81 12.20 -18.14 -3.12
C PRO A 81 10.75 -18.24 -2.65
N GLU A 82 10.38 -19.38 -2.05
CA GLU A 82 9.05 -19.55 -1.49
C GLU A 82 8.75 -18.37 -0.56
N LEU A 83 7.53 -17.82 -0.69
CA LEU A 83 7.00 -16.83 0.23
C LEU A 83 6.78 -17.52 1.59
N SER A 84 7.86 -17.66 2.37
CA SER A 84 7.69 -17.84 3.80
C SER A 84 7.09 -16.55 4.34
N ALA A 85 6.23 -16.65 5.35
CA ALA A 85 5.57 -15.49 5.98
C ALA A 85 6.56 -14.44 6.55
N ASP A 86 7.86 -14.74 6.57
CA ASP A 86 8.95 -13.87 6.99
C ASP A 86 9.68 -13.17 5.83
N LYS A 87 9.42 -13.49 4.56
CA LYS A 87 9.95 -12.81 3.38
C LYS A 87 8.84 -12.05 2.67
N GLY A 88 8.85 -10.72 2.76
CA GLY A 88 7.84 -9.90 2.11
C GLY A 88 8.06 -8.40 2.21
N ILE A 89 7.06 -7.64 1.80
CA ILE A 89 7.06 -6.18 1.87
C ILE A 89 6.09 -5.77 2.99
N PHE A 90 6.56 -4.93 3.90
CA PHE A 90 5.81 -4.57 5.10
C PHE A 90 5.69 -3.06 5.28
N LEU A 91 4.57 -2.63 5.85
CA LEU A 91 4.39 -1.30 6.39
C LEU A 91 4.44 -1.38 7.92
N ALA A 92 5.33 -0.62 8.54
CA ALA A 92 5.51 -0.62 9.98
C ALA A 92 5.32 0.77 10.59
N PHE A 93 4.63 0.83 11.72
CA PHE A 93 4.40 2.04 12.50
C PHE A 93 5.10 1.91 13.84
N PHE A 94 5.94 2.88 14.19
CA PHE A 94 6.64 2.92 15.47
C PHE A 94 6.27 4.18 16.23
N ASP A 95 5.95 4.00 17.51
CA ASP A 95 5.76 5.10 18.43
C ASP A 95 7.09 5.75 18.80
N HIS A 96 7.12 7.07 18.72
CA HIS A 96 8.23 7.93 19.13
C HIS A 96 7.84 8.91 20.25
N GLY A 97 6.64 8.74 20.83
CA GLY A 97 6.05 9.64 21.82
C GLY A 97 5.24 10.76 21.20
N ASN A 98 4.51 11.51 22.05
CA ASN A 98 3.67 12.65 21.66
C ASN A 98 2.62 12.33 20.58
N ASP A 99 2.06 11.12 20.61
CA ASP A 99 1.06 10.64 19.64
C ASP A 99 1.57 10.63 18.18
N LEU A 100 2.88 10.64 17.95
CA LEU A 100 3.47 10.58 16.61
C LEU A 100 4.01 9.18 16.31
N LEU A 101 3.53 8.62 15.21
CA LEU A 101 4.00 7.35 14.66
C LEU A 101 4.87 7.60 13.44
N SER A 102 6.10 7.10 13.47
CA SER A 102 6.93 7.02 12.26
C SER A 102 6.50 5.83 11.42
N VAL A 103 6.28 6.06 10.13
CA VAL A 103 5.83 5.05 9.18
C VAL A 103 6.99 4.65 8.28
N TYR A 104 7.31 3.36 8.29
CA TYR A 104 8.37 2.75 7.50
C TYR A 104 7.81 1.76 6.48
N LEU A 105 8.37 1.80 5.29
CA LEU A 105 8.24 0.75 4.30
C LEU A 105 9.48 -0.14 4.39
N ILE A 106 9.26 -1.45 4.48
CA ILE A 106 10.30 -2.46 4.73
C ILE A 106 10.25 -3.47 3.59
N ASN A 107 11.37 -3.68 2.91
CA ASN A 107 11.54 -4.72 1.91
C ASN A 107 12.40 -5.84 2.50
N ASN A 108 11.77 -6.88 3.03
CA ASN A 108 12.47 -8.09 3.49
C ASN A 108 12.56 -9.17 2.41
N THR A 109 12.33 -8.81 1.14
CA THR A 109 12.55 -9.71 0.01
C THR A 109 14.02 -9.70 -0.41
N ASP A 110 14.36 -10.64 -1.29
CA ASP A 110 15.69 -10.74 -1.90
C ASP A 110 15.81 -9.91 -3.19
N TYR A 111 14.74 -9.20 -3.57
CA TYR A 111 14.62 -8.35 -4.76
C TYR A 111 14.69 -6.86 -4.40
N GLU A 112 15.13 -6.04 -5.35
CA GLU A 112 14.87 -4.59 -5.29
C GLU A 112 13.45 -4.31 -5.78
N VAL A 113 12.81 -3.29 -5.21
CA VAL A 113 11.46 -2.89 -5.62
C VAL A 113 11.40 -1.41 -5.92
N VAL A 114 10.85 -1.08 -7.08
CA VAL A 114 10.41 0.29 -7.36
C VAL A 114 9.03 0.46 -6.74
N TYR A 115 8.82 1.54 -5.98
CA TYR A 115 7.58 1.78 -5.28
C TYR A 115 7.04 3.20 -5.47
N SER A 116 5.73 3.33 -5.33
CA SER A 116 5.06 4.62 -5.08
C SER A 116 4.11 4.49 -3.90
N ALA A 117 4.12 5.48 -3.02
CA ALA A 117 3.23 5.62 -1.87
C ALA A 117 2.44 6.93 -2.00
N SER A 118 1.13 6.83 -1.86
CA SER A 118 0.20 7.96 -1.99
C SER A 118 -0.98 7.82 -1.04
N ASP A 119 -1.65 8.91 -0.72
CA ASP A 119 -2.94 8.90 -0.05
C ASP A 119 -4.03 9.07 -1.12
N LEU A 120 -5.02 8.19 -1.09
CA LEU A 120 -6.23 8.33 -1.90
C LEU A 120 -7.20 9.27 -1.18
N ILE A 121 -7.40 10.44 -1.77
CA ILE A 121 -8.35 11.44 -1.34
C ILE A 121 -9.44 11.50 -2.40
N GLN A 122 -10.58 10.86 -2.10
CA GLN A 122 -11.66 10.60 -3.04
C GLN A 122 -11.19 9.76 -4.25
N THR A 123 -10.95 10.41 -5.40
CA THR A 123 -10.47 9.78 -6.65
C THR A 123 -9.04 10.21 -6.99
N SER A 124 -8.49 11.19 -6.26
CA SER A 124 -7.17 11.75 -6.53
C SER A 124 -6.12 11.17 -5.57
N HIS A 125 -4.89 11.07 -6.06
CA HIS A 125 -3.75 10.63 -5.27
C HIS A 125 -2.91 11.83 -4.84
N LYS A 126 -2.70 11.99 -3.54
CA LYS A 126 -1.67 12.88 -3.00
C LYS A 126 -0.40 12.04 -2.77
N GLY A 127 0.69 12.37 -3.45
CA GLY A 127 1.95 11.65 -3.30
C GLY A 127 2.54 11.80 -1.89
N ILE A 128 3.11 10.73 -1.36
CA ILE A 128 3.94 10.75 -0.15
C ILE A 128 5.40 10.58 -0.50
N MET A 129 5.71 9.52 -1.24
CA MET A 129 7.08 9.17 -1.61
C MET A 129 7.06 8.19 -2.78
N ALA A 130 8.08 8.22 -3.62
CA ALA A 130 8.32 7.20 -4.63
C ALA A 130 9.84 7.02 -4.79
N GLY A 131 10.25 5.84 -5.24
CA GLY A 131 11.67 5.54 -5.46
C GLY A 131 11.95 4.05 -5.54
N SER A 132 13.23 3.69 -5.42
CA SER A 132 13.67 2.30 -5.27
C SER A 132 13.90 1.95 -3.80
N LEU A 133 13.56 0.72 -3.42
CA LEU A 133 13.81 0.16 -2.10
C LEU A 133 14.61 -1.13 -2.24
N LEU A 134 15.86 -1.09 -1.79
CA LEU A 134 16.82 -2.18 -1.91
C LEU A 134 16.33 -3.45 -1.18
N ARG A 135 16.85 -4.60 -1.61
CA ARG A 135 16.67 -5.87 -0.89
C ARG A 135 17.13 -5.73 0.56
N LYS A 136 16.44 -6.38 1.49
CA LYS A 136 16.76 -6.34 2.93
C LYS A 136 17.00 -4.91 3.46
N SER A 137 16.17 -3.96 3.02
CA SER A 137 16.27 -2.57 3.45
C SER A 137 14.93 -2.00 3.89
N LYS A 138 14.99 -0.78 4.42
CA LYS A 138 13.86 -0.04 4.99
C LYS A 138 14.01 1.44 4.70
N ILE A 139 12.89 2.13 4.56
CA ILE A 139 12.84 3.58 4.39
C ILE A 139 11.68 4.17 5.20
N LYS A 140 11.93 5.30 5.86
CA LYS A 140 10.88 6.09 6.49
C LYS A 140 10.15 6.86 5.41
N ILE A 141 8.85 6.66 5.28
CA ILE A 141 8.06 7.32 4.22
C ILE A 141 7.29 8.54 4.74
N ARG A 142 6.93 8.58 6.03
CA ARG A 142 6.25 9.72 6.67
C ARG A 142 6.18 9.59 8.19
N GLU A 143 5.57 10.59 8.82
CA GLU A 143 5.03 10.52 10.18
C GLU A 143 3.51 10.72 10.13
N VAL A 144 2.80 10.13 11.08
CA VAL A 144 1.34 10.28 11.24
C VAL A 144 0.99 10.52 12.70
N ASN A 145 -0.07 11.29 12.94
CA ASN A 145 -0.53 11.57 14.29
C ASN A 145 -1.67 10.60 14.69
N LEU A 146 -1.49 9.90 15.81
CA LEU A 146 -2.42 8.92 16.34
C LEU A 146 -3.73 9.55 16.81
N LYS A 147 -3.75 10.80 17.28
CA LYS A 147 -5.01 11.51 17.62
C LYS A 147 -5.88 11.74 16.39
N ARG A 148 -5.29 11.80 15.20
CA ARG A 148 -5.98 11.95 13.92
C ARG A 148 -6.18 10.61 13.20
N PHE A 149 -6.11 9.49 13.92
CA PHE A 149 -6.18 8.15 13.34
C PHE A 149 -7.42 7.95 12.45
N GLU A 150 -8.60 8.39 12.91
CA GLU A 150 -9.86 8.24 12.17
C GLU A 150 -9.89 9.08 10.88
N SER A 151 -9.07 10.13 10.77
CA SER A 151 -8.94 10.96 9.56
C SER A 151 -7.78 10.55 8.64
N TRP A 152 -7.06 9.45 8.94
CA TRP A 152 -6.06 8.92 8.03
C TRP A 152 -6.70 8.47 6.71
N ALA A 153 -6.20 9.02 5.61
CA ALA A 153 -6.63 8.64 4.28
C ALA A 153 -6.27 7.18 3.97
N THR A 154 -6.94 6.61 2.95
CA THR A 154 -6.57 5.30 2.43
C THR A 154 -5.18 5.39 1.80
N MET A 155 -4.20 4.72 2.39
CA MET A 155 -2.84 4.65 1.85
C MET A 155 -2.82 3.68 0.67
N CYS A 156 -2.31 4.13 -0.47
CA CYS A 156 -2.16 3.37 -1.69
C CYS A 156 -0.68 3.18 -2.00
N PHE A 157 -0.28 1.93 -2.14
CA PHE A 157 1.07 1.52 -2.49
C PHE A 157 1.07 0.76 -3.80
N ARG A 158 2.05 1.03 -4.65
CA ARG A 158 2.31 0.24 -5.86
C ARG A 158 3.76 -0.21 -5.84
N PHE A 159 3.99 -1.46 -6.19
CA PHE A 159 5.31 -2.08 -6.20
C PHE A 159 5.54 -2.78 -7.52
N MET A 160 6.74 -2.63 -8.04
CA MET A 160 7.24 -3.36 -9.20
C MET A 160 8.59 -3.96 -8.83
N PHE A 161 8.68 -5.29 -8.88
CA PHE A 161 9.95 -5.97 -8.66
C PHE A 161 10.93 -5.62 -9.78
N HIS A 162 12.17 -5.30 -9.42
CA HIS A 162 13.21 -4.93 -10.36
C HIS A 162 14.56 -5.48 -9.89
N SER A 163 15.43 -5.76 -10.83
CA SER A 163 16.85 -6.00 -10.58
C SER A 163 17.64 -5.54 -11.79
N GLN A 164 18.86 -5.06 -11.54
CA GLN A 164 19.85 -4.84 -12.58
C GLN A 164 20.51 -6.16 -13.03
N ASP A 165 20.36 -7.22 -12.24
CA ASP A 165 20.80 -8.59 -12.55
C ASP A 165 19.66 -9.42 -13.18
N PHE A 166 19.95 -10.65 -13.61
CA PHE A 166 18.90 -11.58 -14.03
C PHE A 166 17.90 -11.86 -12.90
N PHE A 167 16.62 -11.59 -13.15
CA PHE A 167 15.53 -11.88 -12.21
C PHE A 167 14.30 -12.39 -12.95
N SER A 168 13.57 -13.32 -12.33
CA SER A 168 12.38 -13.95 -12.91
C SER A 168 11.07 -13.35 -12.41
N LYS A 169 11.10 -12.59 -11.31
CA LYS A 169 9.90 -12.03 -10.68
C LYS A 169 9.59 -10.64 -11.27
N THR A 170 8.68 -10.58 -12.23
CA THR A 170 8.31 -9.33 -12.94
C THR A 170 6.92 -8.81 -12.59
N GLU A 171 6.23 -9.48 -11.66
CA GLU A 171 4.90 -9.08 -11.22
C GLU A 171 4.94 -7.68 -10.59
N PHE A 172 3.88 -6.91 -10.77
CA PHE A 172 3.63 -5.70 -10.01
C PHE A 172 2.34 -5.88 -9.23
N PHE A 173 2.22 -5.20 -8.10
CA PHE A 173 0.99 -5.24 -7.32
C PHE A 173 0.67 -3.89 -6.71
N GLU A 174 -0.61 -3.69 -6.44
CA GLU A 174 -1.13 -2.52 -5.75
C GLU A 174 -1.76 -2.97 -4.42
N LYS A 175 -1.49 -2.21 -3.35
CA LYS A 175 -2.11 -2.40 -2.05
C LYS A 175 -2.77 -1.12 -1.58
N LYS A 176 -4.07 -1.20 -1.27
CA LYS A 176 -4.82 -0.14 -0.60
C LYS A 176 -5.06 -0.52 0.85
N LEU A 177 -4.69 0.35 1.78
CA LEU A 177 -4.85 0.15 3.21
C LEU A 177 -5.67 1.29 3.80
N LYS A 178 -6.82 0.93 4.36
CA LYS A 178 -7.58 1.80 5.26
C LYS A 178 -7.57 1.18 6.64
N PHE A 179 -7.05 1.90 7.61
CA PHE A 179 -6.98 1.42 8.98
C PHE A 179 -8.26 1.74 9.75
N LYS A 180 -8.66 0.81 10.62
CA LYS A 180 -9.68 0.99 11.65
C LYS A 180 -9.05 0.62 12.99
N ALA A 181 -9.40 1.32 14.07
CA ALA A 181 -8.73 1.15 15.36
C ALA A 181 -8.79 -0.32 15.84
N SER A 182 -9.93 -0.97 15.71
CA SER A 182 -10.16 -2.37 16.11
C SER A 182 -9.27 -3.40 15.39
N GLY A 183 -8.80 -3.09 14.17
CA GLY A 183 -7.88 -3.94 13.40
C GLY A 183 -6.41 -3.53 13.53
N PHE A 184 -6.14 -2.24 13.74
CA PHE A 184 -4.78 -1.71 13.77
C PHE A 184 -3.98 -2.24 14.96
N HIS A 185 -4.57 -2.26 16.15
CA HIS A 185 -3.87 -2.71 17.37
C HIS A 185 -3.48 -4.19 17.33
N LYS A 186 -4.19 -5.01 16.53
CA LYS A 186 -3.87 -6.44 16.34
C LYS A 186 -2.61 -6.66 15.51
N GLY A 187 -2.11 -5.64 14.81
CA GLY A 187 -0.91 -5.72 13.99
C GLY A 187 0.40 -5.63 14.78
N LYS A 188 0.36 -5.61 16.12
CA LYS A 188 1.57 -5.45 16.94
C LYS A 188 2.46 -6.69 16.85
N ARG A 189 3.65 -6.54 16.28
CA ARG A 189 4.67 -7.60 16.14
C ARG A 189 6.06 -7.00 15.91
N LEU A 190 7.08 -7.86 15.93
CA LEU A 190 8.44 -7.47 15.57
C LEU A 190 8.50 -7.11 14.08
N ALA A 191 9.03 -5.93 13.77
CA ALA A 191 9.23 -5.51 12.39
C ALA A 191 10.51 -6.14 11.82
N PRO A 192 10.45 -6.84 10.67
CA PRO A 192 11.65 -7.35 10.02
C PRO A 192 12.67 -6.23 9.75
N ILE A 193 13.96 -6.53 9.84
CA ILE A 193 15.08 -5.60 9.57
C ILE A 193 15.24 -4.45 10.59
N LEU A 194 14.15 -3.97 11.21
CA LEU A 194 14.24 -3.03 12.33
C LEU A 194 14.46 -3.73 13.66
N GLU A 195 14.03 -4.99 13.80
CA GLU A 195 14.10 -5.75 15.06
C GLU A 195 13.47 -4.97 16.23
N LYS A 196 12.48 -4.15 15.92
CA LYS A 196 11.74 -3.32 16.88
C LYS A 196 10.27 -3.71 16.82
N GLU A 197 9.61 -3.77 17.97
CA GLU A 197 8.16 -3.94 18.01
C GLU A 197 7.45 -2.69 17.48
N GLY A 198 6.46 -2.93 16.63
CA GLY A 198 5.60 -1.88 16.08
C GLY A 198 4.30 -2.48 15.57
N TYR A 199 3.43 -1.65 15.00
CA TYR A 199 2.27 -2.15 14.26
C TYR A 199 2.74 -2.45 12.83
N VAL A 200 2.75 -3.72 12.42
CA VAL A 200 3.38 -4.17 11.18
C VAL A 200 2.38 -4.95 10.32
N PHE A 201 2.20 -4.50 9.09
CA PHE A 201 1.24 -5.05 8.14
C PHE A 201 1.96 -5.50 6.88
N GLN A 202 1.74 -6.74 6.44
CA GLN A 202 2.30 -7.25 5.19
C GLN A 202 1.48 -6.73 3.99
N LEU A 203 2.18 -6.26 2.96
CA LEU A 203 1.58 -5.60 1.80
C LEU A 203 1.44 -6.53 0.60
N ASP A 204 2.33 -7.51 0.48
CA ASP A 204 2.43 -8.46 -0.64
C ASP A 204 1.62 -9.75 -0.44
N VAL A 205 0.74 -9.77 0.55
CA VAL A 205 -0.30 -10.78 0.69
C VAL A 205 -1.63 -10.19 0.27
N ASP A 206 -2.44 -10.96 -0.43
CA ASP A 206 -3.85 -10.64 -0.58
C ASP A 206 -4.46 -10.51 0.81
N ALA A 207 -5.44 -9.60 0.96
CA ALA A 207 -6.24 -9.63 2.18
C ALA A 207 -6.77 -11.06 2.33
N PRO A 208 -6.66 -11.70 3.52
CA PRO A 208 -7.22 -13.03 3.68
C PRO A 208 -8.67 -12.94 3.21
N LYS A 209 -9.01 -13.68 2.14
CA LYS A 209 -10.39 -13.92 1.78
C LYS A 209 -10.97 -14.53 3.04
N VAL A 210 -11.80 -13.76 3.75
CA VAL A 210 -12.50 -14.26 4.91
C VAL A 210 -13.42 -15.33 4.37
N ASP A 211 -12.94 -16.57 4.46
CA ASP A 211 -13.71 -17.75 4.14
C ASP A 211 -14.82 -17.81 5.21
N PRO A 212 -16.09 -17.60 4.85
CA PRO A 212 -17.19 -17.48 5.81
C PRO A 212 -17.37 -18.73 6.67
N GLU A 213 -16.69 -19.84 6.32
CA GLU A 213 -16.74 -21.10 7.04
C GLU A 213 -15.78 -21.16 8.23
N LYS A 214 -14.59 -20.54 8.17
CA LYS A 214 -13.57 -20.62 9.24
C LYS A 214 -13.83 -19.68 10.42
N LEU A 215 -14.77 -18.75 10.29
CA LEU A 215 -15.19 -17.87 11.40
C LEU A 215 -16.08 -18.61 12.42
N LYS A 216 -16.59 -19.81 12.08
CA LYS A 216 -17.54 -20.57 12.90
C LYS A 216 -16.88 -21.32 14.07
N GLU A 217 -15.58 -21.61 14.02
CA GLU A 217 -14.92 -22.43 15.05
C GLU A 217 -14.34 -21.65 16.24
N SER A 218 -14.04 -20.35 16.10
CA SER A 218 -13.45 -19.55 17.19
C SER A 218 -14.46 -18.79 18.06
N LEU A 219 -15.76 -18.91 17.75
CA LEU A 219 -16.85 -18.21 18.44
C LEU A 219 -17.66 -19.11 19.39
N THR A 220 -17.32 -20.40 19.48
CA THR A 220 -18.12 -21.41 20.20
C THR A 220 -18.02 -21.33 21.74
N ASP A 221 -17.05 -20.61 22.32
CA ASP A 221 -16.92 -20.55 23.79
C ASP A 221 -17.56 -19.33 24.48
N LYS A 222 -18.17 -18.39 23.74
CA LYS A 222 -18.79 -17.18 24.35
C LYS A 222 -20.24 -16.93 23.99
N ALA A 223 -20.92 -17.90 23.37
CA ALA A 223 -22.36 -17.86 23.13
C ALA A 223 -23.16 -18.45 24.31
N LYS A 224 -23.17 -17.77 25.45
CA LYS A 224 -24.28 -17.84 26.43
C LYS A 224 -24.75 -16.41 26.73
N LYS A 225 -25.37 -15.78 25.74
CA LYS A 225 -26.44 -14.77 25.82
C LYS A 225 -26.42 -13.91 24.56
N ALA A 226 -27.33 -14.25 23.65
CA ALA A 226 -28.09 -13.34 22.78
C ALA A 226 -28.40 -14.12 21.49
N GLU A 227 -29.66 -14.50 21.34
CA GLU A 227 -30.22 -14.98 20.09
C GLU A 227 -30.26 -13.86 19.02
N PRO A 228 -30.36 -14.23 17.74
CA PRO A 228 -30.03 -13.37 16.61
C PRO A 228 -31.22 -12.51 16.20
N LYS A 229 -30.98 -11.20 16.03
CA LYS A 229 -31.83 -10.35 15.18
C LYS A 229 -31.16 -10.22 13.82
N GLU A 230 -31.88 -10.66 12.80
CA GLU A 230 -31.62 -10.43 11.38
C GLU A 230 -31.20 -8.98 11.11
N GLU A 231 -30.24 -8.79 10.20
CA GLU A 231 -29.87 -7.48 9.68
C GLU A 231 -31.08 -6.85 8.97
N ARG A 232 -31.81 -6.01 9.69
CA ARG A 232 -32.58 -4.92 9.11
C ARG A 232 -31.69 -3.70 9.18
N HIS A 233 -31.57 -2.96 8.08
CA HIS A 233 -31.08 -1.58 8.15
C HIS A 233 -32.02 -0.84 9.10
N ASP A 234 -31.58 -0.63 10.34
CA ASP A 234 -32.33 0.22 11.26
C ASP A 234 -32.34 1.61 10.63
N VAL A 235 -33.51 2.02 10.14
CA VAL A 235 -33.75 3.38 9.66
C VAL A 235 -33.61 4.30 10.88
N VAL A 236 -32.43 4.88 11.05
CA VAL A 236 -32.17 5.82 12.14
C VAL A 236 -32.88 7.13 11.79
N LYS A 237 -33.95 7.45 12.53
CA LYS A 237 -34.69 8.70 12.37
C LYS A 237 -33.75 9.90 12.63
N PRO A 238 -33.54 10.79 11.65
CA PRO A 238 -32.67 11.95 11.82
C PRO A 238 -33.34 13.00 12.72
N PRO A 239 -32.56 13.94 13.30
CA PRO A 239 -33.13 15.09 14.00
C PRO A 239 -33.97 15.95 13.04
N ALA A 240 -35.02 16.59 13.56
CA ALA A 240 -35.92 17.44 12.78
C ALA A 240 -35.22 18.67 12.18
N VAL A 241 -34.07 19.07 12.74
CA VAL A 241 -33.23 20.16 12.26
C VAL A 241 -31.81 19.63 12.08
N VAL A 242 -31.27 19.77 10.89
CA VAL A 242 -29.92 19.32 10.51
C VAL A 242 -29.09 20.55 10.13
N ASP A 243 -28.01 20.77 10.88
CA ASP A 243 -27.05 21.84 10.60
C ASP A 243 -25.99 21.34 9.61
N LEU A 244 -25.93 21.98 8.44
CA LEU A 244 -25.01 21.64 7.37
C LEU A 244 -23.78 22.56 7.36
N HIS A 245 -23.59 23.47 8.32
CA HIS A 245 -22.34 24.21 8.41
C HIS A 245 -21.17 23.24 8.58
N ILE A 246 -20.10 23.47 7.81
CA ILE A 246 -18.99 22.51 7.73
C ILE A 246 -18.35 22.27 9.11
N GLU A 247 -18.33 23.29 9.97
CA GLU A 247 -17.82 23.26 11.34
C GLU A 247 -18.63 22.34 12.25
N LYS A 248 -19.88 22.00 11.88
CA LYS A 248 -20.71 21.02 12.57
C LYS A 248 -20.56 19.62 12.00
N LEU A 249 -20.09 19.50 10.77
CA LEU A 249 -19.93 18.22 10.07
C LEU A 249 -18.55 17.62 10.26
N THR A 250 -17.52 18.45 10.45
CA THR A 250 -16.14 17.98 10.64
C THR A 250 -15.24 19.03 11.30
N ASP A 251 -14.38 18.57 12.20
CA ASP A 251 -13.34 19.39 12.83
C ASP A 251 -12.15 19.67 11.88
N ASP A 252 -12.02 18.92 10.78
CA ASP A 252 -10.93 19.02 9.81
C ASP A 252 -11.23 19.97 8.62
N HIS A 253 -12.30 20.78 8.70
CA HIS A 253 -12.77 21.66 7.62
C HIS A 253 -11.72 22.68 7.16
N ALA A 254 -10.78 23.07 8.04
CA ALA A 254 -9.68 23.97 7.73
C ALA A 254 -8.69 23.43 6.67
N PHE A 255 -8.69 22.11 6.42
CA PHE A 255 -7.83 21.47 5.43
C PHE A 255 -8.57 21.05 4.15
N MET A 256 -9.86 21.37 4.05
CA MET A 256 -10.70 21.00 2.92
C MET A 256 -10.74 22.13 1.90
N SER A 257 -10.77 21.78 0.62
CA SER A 257 -11.15 22.73 -0.43
C SER A 257 -12.65 23.05 -0.38
N ASN A 258 -13.05 24.22 -0.88
CA ASN A 258 -14.46 24.62 -0.94
C ASN A 258 -15.36 23.57 -1.63
N SER A 259 -14.86 22.88 -2.66
CA SER A 259 -15.57 21.81 -3.35
C SER A 259 -15.77 20.57 -2.49
N GLU A 260 -14.79 20.22 -1.66
CA GLU A 260 -14.87 19.09 -0.73
C GLU A 260 -15.83 19.39 0.42
N MET A 261 -15.80 20.63 0.94
CA MET A 261 -16.73 21.09 1.96
C MET A 261 -18.16 20.99 1.43
N LEU A 262 -18.43 21.56 0.26
CA LEU A 262 -19.74 21.51 -0.39
C LEU A 262 -20.22 20.07 -0.61
N LYS A 263 -19.33 19.17 -1.05
CA LYS A 263 -19.67 17.77 -1.28
C LYS A 263 -20.05 17.04 0.01
N LEU A 264 -19.34 17.27 1.11
CA LEU A 264 -19.68 16.68 2.41
C LEU A 264 -21.01 17.20 2.93
N GLN A 265 -21.26 18.51 2.76
CA GLN A 265 -22.53 19.14 3.14
C GLN A 265 -23.71 18.55 2.36
N LEU A 266 -23.58 18.42 1.04
CA LEU A 266 -24.61 17.82 0.17
C LEU A 266 -24.83 16.33 0.45
N LYS A 267 -23.77 15.58 0.74
CA LYS A 267 -23.90 14.17 1.15
C LYS A 267 -24.69 14.04 2.45
N THR A 268 -24.36 14.86 3.45
CA THR A 268 -25.05 14.85 4.74
C THR A 268 -26.52 15.24 4.60
N PHE A 269 -26.81 16.23 3.74
CA PHE A 269 -28.17 16.60 3.35
C PHE A 269 -28.93 15.40 2.76
N GLN A 270 -28.36 14.71 1.77
CA GLN A 270 -29.01 13.59 1.10
C GLN A 270 -29.26 12.42 2.04
N ASP A 271 -28.24 12.01 2.80
CA ASP A 271 -28.35 10.91 3.78
C ASP A 271 -29.44 11.22 4.82
N SER A 272 -29.52 12.47 5.29
CA SER A 272 -30.54 12.89 6.25
C SER A 272 -31.94 12.94 5.63
N LEU A 273 -32.07 13.39 4.38
CA LEU A 273 -33.34 13.42 3.68
C LEU A 273 -33.89 12.01 3.45
N ASP A 274 -33.06 11.08 2.98
CA ASP A 274 -33.47 9.70 2.72
C ASP A 274 -33.87 8.98 4.02
N ASN A 275 -33.14 9.21 5.12
CA ASN A 275 -33.52 8.67 6.43
C ASN A 275 -34.81 9.30 6.97
N ALA A 276 -35.06 10.59 6.72
CA ALA A 276 -36.31 11.25 7.12
C ALA A 276 -37.50 10.65 6.36
N ILE A 277 -37.36 10.44 5.05
CA ILE A 277 -38.38 9.79 4.22
C ILE A 277 -38.62 8.34 4.68
N ALA A 278 -37.55 7.56 4.85
CA ALA A 278 -37.64 6.16 5.26
C ALA A 278 -38.25 5.99 6.67
N SER A 279 -38.07 6.98 7.55
CA SER A 279 -38.66 6.98 8.90
C SER A 279 -40.05 7.60 8.97
N GLY A 280 -40.62 8.04 7.84
CA GLY A 280 -41.95 8.64 7.77
C GLY A 280 -42.04 10.01 8.44
N MET A 281 -40.96 10.80 8.43
CA MET A 281 -41.00 12.18 8.90
C MET A 281 -41.78 13.06 7.91
N GLY A 282 -42.78 13.80 8.40
CA GLY A 282 -43.54 14.73 7.57
C GLY A 282 -42.79 16.02 7.22
N GLU A 283 -41.78 16.41 8.02
CA GLU A 283 -40.94 17.58 7.74
C GLU A 283 -39.53 17.46 8.31
N ILE A 284 -38.59 18.17 7.69
CA ILE A 284 -37.20 18.31 8.12
C ILE A 284 -36.67 19.69 7.71
N THR A 285 -35.85 20.32 8.56
CA THR A 285 -35.24 21.63 8.29
C THR A 285 -33.73 21.51 8.15
N PHE A 286 -33.16 22.11 7.10
CA PHE A 286 -31.72 22.14 6.86
C PHE A 286 -31.18 23.56 7.04
N ILE A 287 -30.18 23.73 7.89
CA ILE A 287 -29.48 25.02 8.09
C ILE A 287 -28.24 25.01 7.20
N HIS A 288 -28.15 25.93 6.23
CA HIS A 288 -27.04 25.99 5.27
C HIS A 288 -26.29 27.34 5.29
N GLY A 289 -26.76 28.31 6.07
CA GLY A 289 -26.12 29.60 6.25
C GLY A 289 -26.49 30.63 5.17
N LEU A 290 -25.92 31.83 5.26
CA LEU A 290 -26.20 32.91 4.31
C LEU A 290 -25.27 32.96 3.10
N GLY A 291 -24.04 32.43 3.24
CA GLY A 291 -22.88 32.44 2.31
C GLY A 291 -23.05 33.09 0.91
N ASN A 292 -22.61 32.39 -0.13
CA ASN A 292 -22.76 32.81 -1.54
C ASN A 292 -23.98 32.16 -2.22
N GLY A 293 -24.84 31.48 -1.47
CA GLY A 293 -26.02 30.79 -2.00
C GLY A 293 -25.76 29.42 -2.65
N VAL A 294 -24.51 29.02 -2.91
CA VAL A 294 -24.19 27.77 -3.64
C VAL A 294 -24.79 26.51 -3.01
N LEU A 295 -24.65 26.32 -1.69
CA LEU A 295 -25.21 25.16 -1.00
C LEU A 295 -26.75 25.18 -0.99
N ARG A 296 -27.35 26.36 -0.78
CA ARG A 296 -28.80 26.57 -0.85
C ARG A 296 -29.34 26.17 -2.22
N ASP A 297 -28.71 26.64 -3.29
CA ASP A 297 -29.20 26.45 -4.65
C ASP A 297 -29.12 24.97 -5.06
N GLU A 298 -28.06 24.26 -4.69
CA GLU A 298 -27.94 22.82 -4.98
C GLU A 298 -28.91 21.97 -4.15
N ILE A 299 -29.19 22.36 -2.90
CA ILE A 299 -30.25 21.74 -2.08
C ILE A 299 -31.61 21.93 -2.74
N GLN A 300 -31.99 23.16 -3.10
CA GLN A 300 -33.29 23.46 -3.72
C GLN A 300 -33.43 22.78 -5.09
N LYS A 301 -32.35 22.71 -5.87
CA LYS A 301 -32.30 21.98 -7.14
C LYS A 301 -32.48 20.47 -6.95
N THR A 302 -31.97 19.90 -5.87
CA THR A 302 -32.18 18.48 -5.54
C THR A 302 -33.63 18.24 -5.13
N LEU A 303 -34.17 19.07 -4.23
CA LEU A 303 -35.53 18.97 -3.74
C LEU A 303 -36.59 19.13 -4.84
N SER A 304 -36.39 20.08 -5.76
CA SER A 304 -37.30 20.30 -6.90
C SER A 304 -37.43 19.12 -7.86
N LYS A 305 -36.48 18.18 -7.84
CA LYS A 305 -36.49 16.98 -8.69
C LYS A 305 -37.03 15.74 -7.99
N ASP A 306 -37.14 15.77 -6.66
CA ASP A 306 -37.55 14.62 -5.87
C ASP A 306 -39.07 14.58 -5.74
N THR A 307 -39.69 13.54 -6.31
CA THR A 307 -41.15 13.36 -6.32
C THR A 307 -41.73 13.02 -4.94
N ARG A 308 -40.88 12.70 -3.96
CA ARG A 308 -41.25 12.37 -2.58
C ARG A 308 -41.41 13.63 -1.70
N ILE A 309 -41.12 14.80 -2.26
CA ILE A 309 -41.19 16.09 -1.56
C ILE A 309 -42.47 16.82 -1.94
N GLN A 310 -43.26 17.20 -0.94
CA GLN A 310 -44.50 17.93 -1.13
C GLN A 310 -44.23 19.40 -1.49
N PHE A 311 -43.40 20.07 -0.70
CA PHE A 311 -42.88 21.41 -1.00
C PHE A 311 -41.63 21.69 -0.16
N PHE A 312 -40.87 22.71 -0.55
CA PHE A 312 -39.80 23.28 0.25
C PHE A 312 -39.88 24.82 0.21
N GLN A 313 -39.45 25.46 1.29
CA GLN A 313 -39.41 26.92 1.40
C GLN A 313 -38.26 27.37 2.30
N ASP A 314 -37.75 28.58 2.07
CA ASP A 314 -36.78 29.17 3.00
C ASP A 314 -37.45 29.37 4.38
N ALA A 315 -36.83 28.86 5.44
CA ALA A 315 -37.36 28.91 6.79
C ALA A 315 -37.27 30.32 7.40
N GLN A 316 -38.23 30.69 8.24
CA GLN A 316 -38.33 32.05 8.78
C GLN A 316 -37.12 32.44 9.65
N LYS A 317 -36.56 33.63 9.38
CA LYS A 317 -35.39 34.21 10.06
C LYS A 317 -35.52 34.28 11.60
N SER A 318 -36.73 34.35 12.14
CA SER A 318 -36.98 34.50 13.58
C SER A 318 -36.72 33.23 14.41
N ARG A 319 -36.74 32.02 13.81
CA ARG A 319 -36.50 30.75 14.53
C ARG A 319 -35.08 30.19 14.37
N PHE A 320 -34.39 30.47 13.27
CA PHE A 320 -33.11 29.81 12.94
C PHE A 320 -31.95 30.78 12.69
N GLY A 321 -32.18 32.09 12.75
CA GLY A 321 -31.15 33.13 12.69
C GLY A 321 -30.52 33.36 11.32
N TYR A 322 -30.26 32.30 10.54
CA TYR A 322 -29.45 32.33 9.31
C TYR A 322 -29.94 31.24 8.33
N GLY A 323 -29.74 31.47 7.01
CA GLY A 323 -30.34 30.72 5.89
C GLY A 323 -30.61 29.22 6.13
N ALA A 324 -31.87 28.83 6.04
CA ALA A 324 -32.33 27.48 6.24
C ALA A 324 -33.48 27.15 5.29
N THR A 325 -33.65 25.86 4.96
CA THR A 325 -34.70 25.36 4.07
C THR A 325 -35.56 24.36 4.84
N LEU A 326 -36.86 24.65 4.97
CA LEU A 326 -37.87 23.70 5.45
C LEU A 326 -38.31 22.83 4.29
N VAL A 327 -38.33 21.52 4.50
CA VAL A 327 -38.75 20.52 3.53
C VAL A 327 -39.92 19.75 4.10
N ARG A 328 -41.03 19.70 3.37
CA ARG A 328 -42.19 18.88 3.70
C ARG A 328 -42.22 17.65 2.81
N ILE A 329 -42.34 16.49 3.44
CA ILE A 329 -42.29 15.17 2.83
C ILE A 329 -43.72 14.60 2.81
N PHE A 330 -44.03 13.79 1.79
CA PHE A 330 -45.35 13.14 1.65
C PHE A 330 -45.67 12.10 2.72
#